data_AF-A0A4Y6PTN7-F1
#
_entry.id   AF-A0A4Y6PTN7-F1
#
_cell.length_a   1.000
_cell.length_b   1.000
_cell.length_c   1.000
_cell.angle_alpha   90.00
_cell.angle_beta   90.00
_cell.angle_gamma   90.00
#
_symmetry.space_group_name_H-M   'P 1'
#
loop_
_entity.id
_entity.type
_entity.pdbx_description
1 polymer ?
#
loop_
_entity_poly.entity_id
_entity_poly.type
_entity_poly.pdbx_seq_one_letter_code
_entity_poly.pdbx_strand_id
1 'polypeptide(L)'
;MFTGRFSIALSHMVVGVALYRGMVAELVPDRVGFISLTLLLLVYLGIEIWFARREHPSRWLVNPAVMASFATFALTLGFTNFVLFVPEVAKARMWQYQLFGFQWLSLATLMGMVAAFGMWTGFHLNLGKRLGVRLRRSSFLIRVLHTEVRLRWWFVIAGIVASVGSRLLLVQLGAFGYSADISQLYALGPYLFYINLFADLGMLSLVGIALYYFASDYPRPFTLGLLLGVLGAEIFFGLLSGFKGAVVMPIIVVGVCYYIVKGRVPKMQILAAFALVFLAYQIVEPFRQLRVSDSSFDNQSASYLTDTITGIASGKVDTGYSADVSDTAIEVLARKNTTAFAAMAMRAKEDGVIKHKSQVFQRDLLLSPAYAVIPRLIWRSKPTQDIGEWYNRVVLGNPFRNAVGMSPVGYLYIAGGALAVLLGFLVLGLTQRVLLEGFLFAGAGGVIVFLGLLDNMVRIDNAFYAVFVEMIRYVPLLFVAQLLLFRRAPSHTRREVRPGSSATRAHLTSMTSR
;
A
#
# COMPACT_ATOMS: atom_id res chain seq x y z
N MET A 1 13.34 -16.83 23.24
CA MET A 1 12.33 -15.82 22.82
C MET A 1 11.45 -16.31 21.67
N PHE A 2 12.01 -16.90 20.60
CA PHE A 2 11.23 -17.44 19.47
C PHE A 2 10.22 -18.52 19.88
N THR A 3 10.61 -19.43 20.79
CA THR A 3 9.76 -20.52 21.29
C THR A 3 8.49 -20.02 22.00
N GLY A 4 8.61 -19.00 22.84
CA GLY A 4 7.46 -18.42 23.56
C GLY A 4 6.47 -17.70 22.64
N ARG A 5 6.96 -16.93 21.66
CA ARG A 5 6.08 -16.23 20.70
C ARG A 5 5.34 -17.19 19.80
N PHE A 6 6.04 -18.18 19.27
CA PHE A 6 5.44 -19.20 18.41
C PHE A 6 4.34 -19.97 19.16
N SER A 7 4.55 -20.27 20.46
CA SER A 7 3.52 -20.90 21.28
C SER A 7 2.26 -20.04 21.43
N ILE A 8 2.40 -18.73 21.67
CA ILE A 8 1.25 -17.81 21.77
C ILE A 8 0.51 -17.74 20.42
N ALA A 9 1.23 -17.57 19.33
CA ALA A 9 0.66 -17.50 17.99
C ALA A 9 -0.08 -18.80 17.62
N LEU A 10 0.52 -19.96 17.91
CA LEU A 10 -0.08 -21.27 17.66
C LEU A 10 -1.33 -21.48 18.52
N SER A 11 -1.31 -21.10 19.80
CA SER A 11 -2.49 -21.21 20.67
C SER A 11 -3.67 -20.37 20.17
N HIS A 12 -3.44 -19.15 19.68
CA HIS A 12 -4.51 -18.33 19.05
C HIS A 12 -5.07 -19.00 17.80
N MET A 13 -4.19 -19.61 16.99
CA MET A 13 -4.59 -20.32 15.78
C MET A 13 -5.44 -21.56 16.11
N VAL A 14 -5.05 -22.34 17.12
CA VAL A 14 -5.81 -23.51 17.61
C VAL A 14 -7.18 -23.10 18.13
N VAL A 15 -7.25 -22.03 18.94
CA VAL A 15 -8.53 -21.49 19.43
C VAL A 15 -9.41 -21.03 18.27
N GLY A 16 -8.85 -20.34 17.27
CA GLY A 16 -9.60 -19.93 16.08
C GLY A 16 -10.19 -21.11 15.30
N VAL A 17 -9.40 -22.16 15.08
CA VAL A 17 -9.88 -23.39 14.42
C VAL A 17 -10.94 -24.09 15.26
N ALA A 18 -10.74 -24.20 16.57
CA ALA A 18 -11.72 -24.82 17.47
C ALA A 18 -13.05 -24.05 17.49
N LEU A 19 -12.99 -22.71 17.55
CA LEU A 19 -14.18 -21.85 17.46
C LEU A 19 -14.92 -22.08 16.15
N TYR A 20 -14.23 -22.04 15.01
CA TYR A 20 -14.84 -22.28 13.70
C TYR A 20 -15.46 -23.67 13.59
N ARG A 21 -14.78 -24.71 14.09
CA ARG A 21 -15.34 -26.08 14.13
C ARG A 21 -16.56 -26.18 15.03
N GLY A 22 -16.57 -25.49 16.17
CA GLY A 22 -17.73 -25.37 17.05
C GLY A 22 -18.91 -24.69 16.35
N MET A 23 -18.67 -23.68 15.51
CA MET A 23 -19.72 -23.07 14.69
C MET A 23 -20.29 -24.05 13.67
N VAL A 24 -19.42 -24.75 12.92
CA VAL A 24 -19.84 -25.74 11.91
C VAL A 24 -20.60 -26.91 12.54
N ALA A 25 -20.29 -27.26 13.79
CA ALA A 25 -21.00 -28.27 14.56
C ALA A 25 -22.23 -27.72 15.31
N GLU A 26 -22.64 -26.47 15.05
CA GLU A 26 -23.78 -25.78 15.68
C GLU A 26 -23.68 -25.64 17.22
N LEU A 27 -22.48 -25.85 17.80
CA LEU A 27 -22.20 -25.67 19.23
C LEU A 27 -22.05 -24.19 19.61
N VAL A 28 -21.66 -23.35 18.65
CA VAL A 28 -21.46 -21.91 18.84
C VAL A 28 -22.34 -21.16 17.85
N PRO A 29 -23.19 -20.22 18.30
CA PRO A 29 -24.00 -19.43 17.40
C PRO A 29 -23.16 -18.70 16.34
N ASP A 30 -23.67 -18.71 15.12
CA ASP A 30 -22.97 -18.28 13.92
C ASP A 30 -22.43 -16.83 14.03
N ARG A 31 -23.26 -15.94 14.56
CA ARG A 31 -22.91 -14.54 14.83
C ARG A 31 -21.84 -14.39 15.91
N VAL A 32 -21.93 -15.18 16.98
CA VAL A 32 -20.99 -15.11 18.11
C VAL A 32 -19.62 -15.57 17.67
N GLY A 33 -19.55 -16.70 16.95
CA GLY A 33 -18.29 -17.23 16.45
C GLY A 33 -17.57 -16.27 15.49
N PHE A 34 -18.31 -15.58 14.61
CA PHE A 34 -17.73 -14.55 13.73
C PHE A 34 -17.12 -13.37 14.50
N ILE A 35 -17.83 -12.85 15.51
CA ILE A 35 -17.34 -11.78 16.37
C ILE A 35 -16.10 -12.25 17.13
N SER A 36 -16.15 -13.44 17.73
CA SER A 36 -15.02 -14.02 18.47
C SER A 36 -13.77 -14.18 17.60
N LEU A 37 -13.92 -14.68 16.36
CA LEU A 37 -12.80 -14.78 15.41
C LEU A 37 -12.22 -13.42 15.02
N THR A 38 -13.08 -12.42 14.81
CA THR A 38 -12.65 -11.06 14.49
C THR A 38 -11.85 -10.46 15.65
N LEU A 39 -12.33 -10.60 16.89
CA LEU A 39 -11.61 -10.13 18.07
C LEU A 39 -10.30 -10.88 18.27
N LEU A 40 -10.30 -12.21 18.08
CA LEU A 40 -9.11 -13.04 18.20
C LEU A 40 -8.03 -12.65 17.19
N LEU A 41 -8.41 -12.34 15.94
CA LEU A 41 -7.50 -11.77 14.94
C LEU A 41 -6.90 -10.45 15.41
N LEU A 42 -7.72 -9.50 15.88
CA LEU A 42 -7.26 -8.18 16.31
C LEU A 42 -6.32 -8.27 17.53
N VAL A 43 -6.63 -9.14 18.50
CA VAL A 43 -5.79 -9.40 19.67
C VAL A 43 -4.45 -10.00 19.24
N TYR A 44 -4.46 -11.00 18.36
CA TYR A 44 -3.23 -11.60 17.83
C TYR A 44 -2.33 -10.55 17.15
N LEU A 45 -2.90 -9.72 16.28
CA LEU A 45 -2.15 -8.64 15.61
C LEU A 45 -1.61 -7.62 16.62
N GLY A 46 -2.40 -7.26 17.64
CA GLY A 46 -1.97 -6.35 18.70
C GLY A 46 -0.77 -6.88 19.49
N ILE A 47 -0.77 -8.17 19.81
CA ILE A 47 0.34 -8.86 20.49
C ILE A 47 1.62 -8.84 19.64
N GLU A 48 1.51 -9.19 18.35
CA GLU A 48 2.67 -9.20 17.44
C GLU A 48 3.25 -7.79 17.22
N ILE A 49 2.39 -6.78 17.05
CA ILE A 49 2.80 -5.38 16.95
C ILE A 49 3.51 -4.94 18.23
N TRP A 50 2.99 -5.32 19.41
CA TRP A 50 3.62 -5.01 20.68
C TRP A 50 5.00 -5.65 20.83
N PHE A 51 5.16 -6.90 20.38
CA PHE A 51 6.48 -7.55 20.33
C PHE A 51 7.44 -6.84 19.36
N ALA A 52 6.98 -6.48 18.16
CA ALA A 52 7.79 -5.72 17.20
C ALA A 52 8.21 -4.35 17.76
N ARG A 53 7.33 -3.68 18.51
CA ARG A 53 7.63 -2.44 19.22
C ARG A 53 8.70 -2.62 20.30
N ARG A 54 8.68 -3.73 21.02
CA ARG A 54 9.72 -4.05 22.02
C ARG A 54 11.08 -4.30 21.38
N GLU A 55 11.12 -4.90 20.19
CA GLU A 55 12.38 -5.14 19.45
C GLU A 55 12.96 -3.87 18.83
N HIS A 56 12.11 -3.00 18.28
CA HIS A 56 12.54 -1.81 17.54
C HIS A 56 11.83 -0.54 18.06
N PRO A 57 12.12 -0.07 19.29
CA PRO A 57 11.31 0.94 19.98
C PRO A 57 11.16 2.28 19.26
N SER A 58 12.16 2.70 18.48
CA SER A 58 12.17 4.00 17.79
C SER A 58 11.55 3.97 16.38
N ARG A 59 11.51 2.81 15.70
CA ARG A 59 11.14 2.71 14.28
C ARG A 59 10.16 1.59 13.93
N TRP A 60 9.51 1.00 14.92
CA TRP A 60 8.60 -0.14 14.73
C TRP A 60 7.43 0.13 13.77
N LEU A 61 6.95 1.37 13.62
CA LEU A 61 5.82 1.69 12.73
C LEU A 61 6.16 1.56 11.25
N VAL A 62 7.43 1.66 10.86
CA VAL A 62 7.87 1.50 9.46
C VAL A 62 8.14 0.04 9.12
N ASN A 63 8.06 -0.87 10.10
CA ASN A 63 8.17 -2.28 9.84
C ASN A 63 7.02 -2.70 8.90
N PRO A 64 7.31 -3.25 7.70
CA PRO A 64 6.29 -3.61 6.73
C PRO A 64 5.29 -4.64 7.27
N ALA A 65 5.70 -5.55 8.15
CA ALA A 65 4.80 -6.52 8.79
C ALA A 65 3.82 -5.84 9.78
N VAL A 66 4.28 -4.81 10.51
CA VAL A 66 3.42 -3.99 11.38
C VAL A 66 2.42 -3.21 10.53
N MET A 67 2.89 -2.56 9.47
CA MET A 67 2.02 -1.79 8.58
C MET A 67 1.01 -2.70 7.87
N ALA A 68 1.40 -3.87 7.38
CA ALA A 68 0.50 -4.86 6.80
C ALA A 68 -0.50 -5.41 7.82
N SER A 69 -0.08 -5.63 9.08
CA SER A 69 -0.98 -5.99 10.19
C SER A 69 -2.09 -4.97 10.37
N PHE A 70 -1.79 -3.68 10.26
CA PHE A 70 -2.80 -2.63 10.33
C PHE A 70 -3.61 -2.51 9.03
N ALA A 71 -2.94 -2.32 7.89
CA ALA A 71 -3.56 -1.94 6.63
C ALA A 71 -4.26 -3.10 5.93
N THR A 72 -3.67 -4.29 5.89
CA THR A 72 -4.28 -5.46 5.24
C THR A 72 -5.18 -6.21 6.22
N PHE A 73 -4.73 -6.51 7.43
CA PHE A 73 -5.51 -7.38 8.32
C PHE A 73 -6.49 -6.62 9.21
N ALA A 74 -6.01 -5.75 10.10
CA ALA A 74 -6.87 -5.10 11.09
C ALA A 74 -7.91 -4.19 10.42
N LEU A 75 -7.52 -3.39 9.44
CA LEU A 75 -8.45 -2.49 8.75
C LEU A 75 -9.41 -3.27 7.85
N THR A 76 -8.94 -4.13 6.96
CA THR A 76 -9.81 -4.72 5.92
C THR A 76 -10.53 -6.01 6.32
N LEU A 77 -9.97 -6.77 7.28
CA LEU A 77 -10.51 -8.05 7.75
C LEU A 77 -10.94 -8.04 9.23
N GLY A 78 -10.74 -6.91 9.92
CA GLY A 78 -10.98 -6.75 11.36
C GLY A 78 -12.00 -5.66 11.67
N PHE A 79 -11.53 -4.43 11.94
CA PHE A 79 -12.34 -3.28 12.36
C PHE A 79 -13.53 -3.00 11.45
N THR A 80 -13.35 -3.13 10.14
CA THR A 80 -14.44 -2.89 9.17
C THR A 80 -15.52 -3.96 9.20
N ASN A 81 -15.32 -5.11 9.87
CA ASN A 81 -16.37 -6.11 10.06
C ASN A 81 -17.54 -5.57 10.90
N PHE A 82 -17.32 -4.50 11.69
CA PHE A 82 -18.41 -3.83 12.40
C PHE A 82 -19.53 -3.37 11.44
N VAL A 83 -19.17 -2.93 10.23
CA VAL A 83 -20.12 -2.49 9.21
C VAL A 83 -21.08 -3.59 8.79
N LEU A 84 -20.67 -4.86 8.89
CA LEU A 84 -21.52 -6.01 8.57
C LEU A 84 -22.70 -6.19 9.55
N PHE A 85 -22.68 -5.49 10.69
CA PHE A 85 -23.78 -5.47 11.65
C PHE A 85 -24.70 -4.24 11.51
N VAL A 86 -24.39 -3.32 10.59
CA VAL A 86 -25.18 -2.11 10.35
C VAL A 86 -26.16 -2.37 9.20
N PRO A 87 -27.49 -2.47 9.45
CA PRO A 87 -28.47 -2.94 8.47
C PRO A 87 -28.53 -2.11 7.19
N GLU A 88 -28.48 -0.77 7.31
CA GLU A 88 -28.62 0.14 6.17
C GLU A 88 -27.46 0.03 5.18
N VAL A 89 -26.24 -0.15 5.68
CA VAL A 89 -25.03 -0.25 4.85
C VAL A 89 -24.88 -1.64 4.24
N ALA A 90 -25.28 -2.67 4.99
CA ALA A 90 -25.39 -4.01 4.46
C ALA A 90 -26.37 -4.07 3.28
N LYS A 91 -27.52 -3.39 3.37
CA LYS A 91 -28.50 -3.33 2.27
C LYS A 91 -28.01 -2.53 1.06
N ALA A 92 -27.41 -1.35 1.28
CA ALA A 92 -27.10 -0.41 0.20
C ALA A 92 -25.93 -0.80 -0.71
N ARG A 93 -24.90 -1.48 -0.20
CA ARG A 93 -23.69 -1.85 -0.99
C ARG A 93 -23.36 -3.32 -0.98
N MET A 94 -23.91 -4.06 -0.03
CA MET A 94 -23.68 -5.49 0.12
C MET A 94 -25.01 -6.23 -0.02
N TRP A 95 -25.84 -5.86 -1.00
CA TRP A 95 -27.11 -6.52 -1.34
C TRP A 95 -27.02 -8.06 -1.38
N GLN A 96 -25.83 -8.57 -1.68
CA GLN A 96 -25.51 -9.99 -1.63
C GLN A 96 -25.40 -10.55 -0.19
N TYR A 97 -24.95 -9.79 0.81
CA TYR A 97 -24.75 -10.21 2.21
C TYR A 97 -25.95 -10.93 2.86
N GLN A 98 -27.18 -10.56 2.50
CA GLN A 98 -28.40 -11.23 3.00
C GLN A 98 -28.48 -12.71 2.58
N LEU A 99 -27.67 -13.17 1.63
CA LEU A 99 -27.70 -14.53 1.07
C LEU A 99 -26.64 -15.49 1.65
N PHE A 100 -25.70 -15.06 2.52
CA PHE A 100 -24.44 -15.83 2.71
C PHE A 100 -24.13 -16.41 4.09
N GLY A 101 -24.94 -16.16 5.14
CA GLY A 101 -24.72 -16.77 6.47
C GLY A 101 -23.39 -16.36 7.14
N PHE A 102 -23.29 -16.50 8.47
CA PHE A 102 -22.06 -16.12 9.17
C PHE A 102 -20.94 -17.15 8.98
N GLN A 103 -21.27 -18.38 8.59
CA GLN A 103 -20.31 -19.45 8.31
C GLN A 103 -19.18 -19.03 7.33
N TRP A 104 -19.50 -18.46 6.17
CA TRP A 104 -18.48 -18.09 5.16
C TRP A 104 -17.66 -16.87 5.58
N LEU A 105 -18.28 -15.92 6.28
CA LEU A 105 -17.58 -14.77 6.87
C LEU A 105 -16.58 -15.23 7.94
N SER A 106 -16.98 -16.18 8.78
CA SER A 106 -16.10 -16.81 9.76
C SER A 106 -14.96 -17.58 9.12
N LEU A 107 -15.21 -18.31 8.03
CA LEU A 107 -14.15 -18.96 7.26
C LEU A 107 -13.16 -17.91 6.71
N ALA A 108 -13.67 -16.82 6.15
CA ALA A 108 -12.82 -15.73 5.64
C ALA A 108 -11.96 -15.09 6.72
N THR A 109 -12.53 -14.80 7.90
CA THR A 109 -11.78 -14.27 9.04
C THR A 109 -10.77 -15.28 9.57
N LEU A 110 -11.12 -16.57 9.65
CA LEU A 110 -10.19 -17.63 10.03
C LEU A 110 -9.01 -17.71 9.03
N MET A 111 -9.27 -17.63 7.73
CA MET A 111 -8.21 -17.59 6.72
C MET A 111 -7.39 -16.30 6.81
N GLY A 112 -8.00 -15.17 7.19
CA GLY A 112 -7.30 -13.95 7.56
C GLY A 112 -6.34 -14.15 8.74
N MET A 113 -6.74 -14.92 9.75
CA MET A 113 -5.85 -15.34 10.85
C MET A 113 -4.73 -16.25 10.37
N VAL A 114 -5.01 -17.26 9.53
CA VAL A 114 -3.99 -18.13 8.91
C VAL A 114 -2.95 -17.29 8.18
N ALA A 115 -3.41 -16.31 7.39
CA ALA A 115 -2.56 -15.40 6.65
C ALA A 115 -1.70 -14.52 7.57
N ALA A 116 -2.29 -13.91 8.60
CA ALA A 116 -1.55 -13.12 9.58
C ALA A 116 -0.51 -13.97 10.33
N PHE A 117 -0.87 -15.20 10.71
CA PHE A 117 0.03 -16.18 11.32
C PHE A 117 1.19 -16.54 10.39
N GLY A 118 0.90 -16.88 9.14
CA GLY A 118 1.89 -17.16 8.10
C GLY A 118 2.87 -16.01 7.92
N MET A 119 2.34 -14.78 7.75
CA MET A 119 3.15 -13.56 7.59
C MET A 119 4.08 -13.32 8.76
N TRP A 120 3.58 -13.31 9.99
CA TRP A 120 4.43 -13.08 11.17
C TRP A 120 5.43 -14.21 11.39
N THR A 121 5.03 -15.46 11.16
CA THR A 121 5.96 -16.59 11.21
C THR A 121 7.10 -16.40 10.21
N GLY A 122 6.77 -16.09 8.94
CA GLY A 122 7.75 -15.82 7.89
C GLY A 122 8.67 -14.64 8.21
N PHE A 123 8.11 -13.57 8.80
CA PHE A 123 8.86 -12.39 9.22
C PHE A 123 9.85 -12.70 10.35
N HIS A 124 9.46 -13.56 11.30
CA HIS A 124 10.30 -13.96 12.44
C HIS A 124 11.32 -15.05 12.10
N LEU A 125 11.22 -15.70 10.94
CA LEU A 125 12.21 -16.68 10.51
C LEU A 125 13.60 -16.03 10.39
N ASN A 126 14.59 -16.65 11.04
CA ASN A 126 15.99 -16.23 10.93
C ASN A 126 16.50 -16.20 9.49
N LEU A 127 15.89 -16.98 8.59
CA LEU A 127 16.21 -16.98 7.17
C LEU A 127 16.07 -15.57 6.56
N GLY A 128 14.96 -14.86 6.82
CA GLY A 128 14.72 -13.54 6.24
C GLY A 128 15.73 -12.51 6.74
N LYS A 129 16.04 -12.55 8.04
CA LYS A 129 17.08 -11.72 8.65
C LYS A 129 18.47 -12.00 8.04
N ARG A 130 18.85 -13.28 7.92
CA ARG A 130 20.14 -13.69 7.32
C ARG A 130 20.24 -13.26 5.86
N LEU A 131 19.18 -13.46 5.08
CA LEU A 131 19.11 -13.06 3.67
C LEU A 131 19.20 -11.54 3.51
N GLY A 132 18.44 -10.77 4.29
CA GLY A 132 18.49 -9.31 4.26
C GLY A 132 19.86 -8.75 4.67
N VAL A 133 20.47 -9.28 5.74
CA VAL A 133 21.82 -8.88 6.15
C VAL A 133 22.87 -9.27 5.10
N ARG A 134 22.75 -10.46 4.49
CA ARG A 134 23.64 -10.90 3.41
C ARG A 134 23.50 -10.01 2.17
N LEU A 135 22.26 -9.65 1.83
CA LEU A 135 21.95 -8.73 0.73
C LEU A 135 22.57 -7.36 0.98
N ARG A 136 22.36 -6.77 2.17
CA ARG A 136 22.96 -5.49 2.59
C ARG A 136 24.49 -5.51 2.55
N ARG A 137 25.11 -6.63 2.92
CA ARG A 137 26.57 -6.82 2.92
C ARG A 137 27.13 -7.21 1.56
N SER A 138 26.30 -7.42 0.54
CA SER A 138 26.78 -7.78 -0.79
C SER A 138 27.63 -6.66 -1.39
N SER A 139 28.72 -7.03 -2.04
CA SER A 139 29.61 -6.08 -2.72
C SER A 139 28.87 -5.27 -3.79
N PHE A 140 27.87 -5.88 -4.43
CA PHE A 140 26.99 -5.23 -5.39
C PHE A 140 26.17 -4.09 -4.74
N LEU A 141 25.41 -4.36 -3.67
CA LEU A 141 24.60 -3.31 -3.04
C LEU A 141 25.45 -2.20 -2.44
N ILE A 142 26.58 -2.52 -1.82
CA ILE A 142 27.51 -1.52 -1.28
C ILE A 142 28.05 -0.61 -2.40
N ARG A 143 28.23 -1.15 -3.62
CA ARG A 143 28.72 -0.39 -4.76
C ARG A 143 27.64 0.50 -5.39
N VAL A 144 26.39 0.05 -5.38
CA VAL A 144 25.27 0.68 -6.10
C VAL A 144 24.48 1.66 -5.22
N LEU A 145 24.26 1.34 -3.94
CA LEU A 145 23.44 2.17 -3.05
C LEU A 145 24.23 3.35 -2.50
N HIS A 146 23.63 4.54 -2.62
CA HIS A 146 24.16 5.74 -1.99
C HIS A 146 23.90 5.73 -0.48
N THR A 147 24.94 5.88 0.33
CA THR A 147 24.81 5.86 1.80
C THR A 147 24.40 7.21 2.37
N GLU A 148 24.85 8.31 1.77
CA GLU A 148 24.63 9.68 2.26
C GLU A 148 23.47 10.37 1.56
N VAL A 149 22.75 11.21 2.32
CA VAL A 149 21.66 12.05 1.80
C VAL A 149 22.26 13.31 1.16
N ARG A 150 22.91 13.16 -0.01
CA ARG A 150 23.41 14.30 -0.80
C ARG A 150 22.65 14.40 -2.11
N LEU A 151 21.76 15.38 -2.23
CA LEU A 151 20.91 15.51 -3.41
C LEU A 151 21.65 16.02 -4.65
N ARG A 152 21.27 15.49 -5.81
CA ARG A 152 21.53 16.11 -7.12
C ARG A 152 20.44 17.13 -7.39
N TRP A 153 20.65 18.39 -6.96
CA TRP A 153 19.64 19.44 -7.09
C TRP A 153 19.10 19.61 -8.52
N TRP A 154 19.94 19.49 -9.56
CA TRP A 154 19.46 19.55 -10.94
C TRP A 154 18.42 18.46 -11.24
N PHE A 155 18.60 17.24 -10.73
CA PHE A 155 17.66 16.13 -10.94
C PHE A 155 16.37 16.34 -10.14
N VAL A 156 16.48 16.86 -8.91
CA VAL A 156 15.31 17.23 -8.09
C VAL A 156 14.46 18.27 -8.82
N ILE A 157 15.07 19.36 -9.28
CA ILE A 157 14.38 20.43 -10.01
C ILE A 157 13.82 19.92 -11.34
N ALA A 158 14.61 19.17 -12.12
CA ALA A 158 14.13 18.57 -13.37
C ALA A 158 12.95 17.60 -13.13
N GLY A 159 12.98 16.81 -12.06
CA GLY A 159 11.89 15.91 -11.68
C GLY A 159 10.61 16.65 -11.28
N ILE A 160 10.74 17.79 -10.59
CA ILE A 160 9.59 18.66 -10.26
C ILE A 160 8.99 19.24 -11.54
N VAL A 161 9.82 19.80 -12.43
CA VAL A 161 9.36 20.39 -13.70
C VAL A 161 8.73 19.31 -14.59
N ALA A 162 9.35 18.14 -14.71
CA ALA A 162 8.81 17.02 -15.47
C ALA A 162 7.47 16.54 -14.90
N SER A 163 7.35 16.48 -13.57
CA SER A 163 6.10 16.07 -12.90
C SER A 163 4.96 17.05 -13.18
N VAL A 164 5.20 18.34 -12.95
CA VAL A 164 4.20 19.39 -13.22
C VAL A 164 3.83 19.41 -14.69
N GLY A 165 4.81 19.39 -15.60
CA GLY A 165 4.58 19.38 -17.04
C GLY A 165 3.78 18.15 -17.50
N SER A 166 4.09 16.96 -16.95
CA SER A 166 3.36 15.73 -17.29
C SER A 166 1.92 15.76 -16.81
N ARG A 167 1.65 16.32 -15.62
CA ARG A 167 0.28 16.47 -15.11
C ARG A 167 -0.53 17.49 -15.90
N LEU A 168 0.08 18.62 -16.27
CA LEU A 168 -0.55 19.60 -17.15
C LEU A 168 -0.85 18.99 -18.53
N LEU A 169 0.07 18.18 -19.08
CA LEU A 169 -0.16 17.44 -20.32
C LEU A 169 -1.31 16.44 -20.17
N LEU A 170 -1.38 15.68 -19.08
CA LEU A 170 -2.50 14.77 -18.83
C LEU A 170 -3.84 15.51 -18.73
N VAL A 171 -3.85 16.70 -18.11
CA VAL A 171 -5.05 17.55 -18.06
C VAL A 171 -5.43 17.97 -19.47
N GLN A 172 -4.50 18.53 -20.26
CA GLN A 172 -4.76 18.93 -21.64
C GLN A 172 -5.26 17.79 -22.54
N LEU A 173 -4.75 16.58 -22.32
CA LEU A 173 -5.17 15.38 -23.03
C LEU A 173 -6.52 14.83 -22.54
N GLY A 174 -7.14 15.43 -21.53
CA GLY A 174 -8.37 14.94 -20.92
C GLY A 174 -8.20 13.55 -20.30
N ALA A 175 -6.99 13.21 -19.84
CA ALA A 175 -6.60 11.90 -19.32
C ALA A 175 -6.14 11.95 -17.86
N PHE A 176 -6.42 13.05 -17.16
CA PHE A 176 -6.00 13.27 -15.77
C PHE A 176 -7.10 12.90 -14.76
N GLY A 177 -6.74 12.06 -13.79
CA GLY A 177 -7.60 11.82 -12.62
C GLY A 177 -9.01 11.32 -12.95
N TYR A 178 -9.97 11.72 -12.11
CA TYR A 178 -11.39 11.40 -12.25
C TYR A 178 -12.08 12.21 -13.36
N SER A 179 -11.49 13.31 -13.82
CA SER A 179 -12.02 14.08 -14.95
C SER A 179 -11.72 13.43 -16.31
N ALA A 180 -10.87 12.39 -16.33
CA ALA A 180 -10.45 11.72 -17.56
C ALA A 180 -11.63 11.17 -18.39
N ASP A 181 -11.56 11.37 -19.71
CA ASP A 181 -12.47 10.74 -20.67
C ASP A 181 -12.02 9.30 -20.94
N ILE A 182 -12.97 8.36 -20.81
CA ILE A 182 -12.74 6.93 -21.04
C ILE A 182 -12.18 6.68 -22.45
N SER A 183 -12.70 7.39 -23.47
CA SER A 183 -12.25 7.24 -24.85
C SER A 183 -10.78 7.64 -25.03
N GLN A 184 -10.38 8.73 -24.38
CA GLN A 184 -8.99 9.22 -24.39
C GLN A 184 -8.05 8.29 -23.62
N LEU A 185 -8.51 7.73 -22.49
CA LEU A 185 -7.73 6.76 -21.72
C LEU A 185 -7.39 5.52 -22.55
N TYR A 186 -8.33 5.03 -23.37
CA TYR A 186 -8.06 3.90 -24.27
C TYR A 186 -7.09 4.28 -25.39
N ALA A 187 -7.26 5.45 -26.00
CA ALA A 187 -6.40 5.92 -27.10
C ALA A 187 -4.95 6.13 -26.63
N LEU A 188 -4.77 6.69 -25.43
CA LEU A 188 -3.45 7.03 -24.87
C LEU A 188 -2.82 5.90 -24.05
N GLY A 189 -3.52 4.78 -23.84
CA GLY A 189 -3.09 3.67 -23.00
C GLY A 189 -1.61 3.27 -23.10
N PRO A 190 -1.02 3.12 -24.31
CA PRO A 190 0.40 2.79 -24.47
C PRO A 190 1.37 3.85 -23.92
N TYR A 191 0.97 5.12 -23.91
CA TYR A 191 1.79 6.27 -23.53
C TYR A 191 1.57 6.70 -22.08
N LEU A 192 0.37 6.50 -21.54
CA LEU A 192 0.00 6.92 -20.18
C LEU A 192 0.97 6.38 -19.12
N PHE A 193 1.51 5.17 -19.31
CA PHE A 193 2.52 4.63 -18.39
C PHE A 193 3.75 5.54 -18.28
N TYR A 194 4.29 6.02 -19.41
CA TYR A 194 5.48 6.88 -19.40
C TYR A 194 5.17 8.27 -18.85
N ILE A 195 4.01 8.84 -19.21
CA ILE A 195 3.60 10.16 -18.72
C ILE A 195 3.40 10.12 -17.19
N ASN A 196 2.76 9.06 -16.67
CA ASN A 196 2.60 8.87 -15.23
C ASN A 196 3.94 8.64 -14.53
N LEU A 197 4.89 7.92 -15.15
CA LEU A 197 6.23 7.76 -14.59
C LEU A 197 6.94 9.11 -14.38
N PHE A 198 6.79 10.05 -15.33
CA PHE A 198 7.30 11.42 -15.16
C PHE A 198 6.49 12.22 -14.12
N ALA A 199 5.17 12.05 -14.07
CA ALA A 199 4.33 12.63 -13.04
C ALA A 199 4.77 12.21 -11.62
N ASP A 200 5.17 10.95 -11.44
CA ASP A 200 5.64 10.39 -10.16
C ASP A 200 7.01 10.92 -9.70
N LEU A 201 7.79 11.56 -10.60
CA LEU A 201 9.06 12.18 -10.21
C LEU A 201 8.88 13.31 -9.18
N GLY A 202 7.69 13.93 -9.12
CA GLY A 202 7.35 14.94 -8.12
C GLY A 202 7.36 14.37 -6.71
N MET A 203 6.71 13.21 -6.53
CA MET A 203 6.72 12.47 -5.27
C MET A 203 8.13 11.96 -4.92
N LEU A 204 8.90 11.46 -5.89
CA LEU A 204 10.29 11.06 -5.66
C LEU A 204 11.16 12.24 -5.20
N SER A 205 11.02 13.39 -5.85
CA SER A 205 11.69 14.64 -5.45
C SER A 205 11.27 15.07 -4.04
N LEU A 206 9.98 14.98 -3.70
CA LEU A 206 9.47 15.28 -2.37
C LEU A 206 10.13 14.39 -1.30
N VAL A 207 10.23 13.08 -1.55
CA VAL A 207 10.94 12.14 -0.66
C VAL A 207 12.42 12.55 -0.51
N GLY A 208 13.10 12.83 -1.61
CA GLY A 208 14.51 13.25 -1.58
C GLY A 208 14.73 14.51 -0.75
N ILE A 209 13.92 15.55 -0.99
CA ILE A 209 13.98 16.82 -0.25
C ILE A 209 13.65 16.61 1.23
N ALA A 210 12.61 15.84 1.55
CA ALA A 210 12.20 15.57 2.93
C ALA A 210 13.29 14.83 3.71
N LEU A 211 13.89 13.79 3.11
CA LEU A 211 15.02 13.07 3.72
C LEU A 211 16.21 14.00 3.96
N TYR A 212 16.55 14.86 2.98
CA TYR A 212 17.65 15.82 3.12
C TYR A 212 17.37 16.86 4.22
N TYR A 213 16.17 17.42 4.24
CA TYR A 213 15.74 18.43 5.20
C TYR A 213 15.80 17.88 6.63
N PHE A 214 15.23 16.70 6.89
CA PHE A 214 15.22 16.13 8.24
C PHE A 214 16.55 15.53 8.68
N ALA A 215 17.40 15.11 7.74
CA ALA A 215 18.74 14.61 8.05
C ALA A 215 19.75 15.73 8.36
N SER A 216 19.46 16.96 7.94
CA SER A 216 20.32 18.12 8.21
C SER A 216 20.04 18.73 9.58
N ASP A 217 21.08 19.12 10.31
CA ASP A 217 20.95 19.83 11.59
C ASP A 217 20.58 21.31 11.39
N TYR A 218 21.08 21.91 10.29
CA TYR A 218 20.84 23.30 9.91
C TYR A 218 20.34 23.38 8.45
N PRO A 219 19.07 23.00 8.20
CA PRO A 219 18.52 23.06 6.84
C PRO A 219 18.44 24.52 6.36
N ARG A 220 18.86 24.75 5.12
CA ARG A 220 18.77 26.08 4.50
C ARG A 220 17.30 26.49 4.32
N PRO A 221 16.95 27.78 4.44
CA PRO A 221 15.58 28.24 4.22
C PRO A 221 15.06 27.89 2.82
N PHE A 222 15.94 27.89 1.82
CA PHE A 222 15.64 27.40 0.47
C PHE A 222 15.10 25.97 0.45
N THR A 223 15.68 25.06 1.23
CA THR A 223 15.23 23.66 1.29
C THR A 223 13.83 23.55 1.89
N LEU A 224 13.53 24.34 2.92
CA LEU A 224 12.18 24.40 3.48
C LEU A 224 11.17 24.95 2.47
N GLY A 225 11.50 26.06 1.80
CA GLY A 225 10.65 26.64 0.77
C GLY A 225 10.37 25.65 -0.37
N LEU A 226 11.39 24.92 -0.83
CA LEU A 226 11.23 23.89 -1.85
C LEU A 226 10.39 22.70 -1.35
N LEU A 227 10.61 22.23 -0.12
CA LEU A 227 9.81 21.16 0.49
C LEU A 227 8.32 21.54 0.52
N LEU A 228 8.01 22.74 1.03
CA LEU A 228 6.64 23.24 1.12
C LEU A 228 6.03 23.50 -0.27
N GLY A 229 6.80 24.02 -1.21
CA GLY A 229 6.36 24.26 -2.58
C GLY A 229 6.00 22.97 -3.31
N VAL A 230 6.86 21.95 -3.27
CA VAL A 230 6.57 20.65 -3.89
C VAL A 230 5.42 19.95 -3.19
N LEU A 231 5.38 19.97 -1.86
CA LEU A 231 4.28 19.41 -1.08
C LEU A 231 2.94 20.06 -1.44
N GLY A 232 2.91 21.39 -1.55
CA GLY A 232 1.73 22.14 -1.99
C GLY A 232 1.31 21.79 -3.41
N ALA A 233 2.27 21.65 -4.34
CA ALA A 233 2.00 21.24 -5.71
C ALA A 233 1.40 19.82 -5.78
N GLU A 234 1.94 18.86 -5.03
CA GLU A 234 1.40 17.49 -4.96
C GLU A 234 -0.03 17.47 -4.39
N ILE A 235 -0.29 18.24 -3.33
CA ILE A 235 -1.65 18.39 -2.76
C ILE A 235 -2.60 19.00 -3.79
N PHE A 236 -2.18 20.05 -4.49
CA PHE A 236 -2.97 20.75 -5.50
C PHE A 236 -3.35 19.83 -6.65
N PHE A 237 -2.39 19.12 -7.23
CA PHE A 237 -2.67 18.13 -8.28
C PHE A 237 -3.49 16.95 -7.75
N GLY A 238 -3.33 16.59 -6.47
CA GLY A 238 -4.20 15.63 -5.79
C GLY A 238 -5.67 16.07 -5.80
N LEU A 239 -5.95 17.34 -5.51
CA LEU A 239 -7.29 17.92 -5.57
C LEU A 239 -7.83 17.92 -7.02
N LEU A 240 -7.03 18.41 -7.98
CA LEU A 240 -7.39 18.40 -9.41
C LEU A 240 -7.69 17.00 -9.95
N SER A 241 -6.99 15.98 -9.43
CA SER A 241 -7.21 14.60 -9.87
C SER A 241 -8.56 14.03 -9.41
N GLY A 242 -9.25 14.67 -8.47
CA GLY A 242 -10.47 14.12 -7.87
C GLY A 242 -10.22 12.86 -7.03
N PHE A 243 -8.97 12.56 -6.66
CA PHE A 243 -8.63 11.44 -5.77
C PHE A 243 -8.31 11.93 -4.36
N LYS A 244 -9.21 11.65 -3.41
CA LYS A 244 -9.05 11.99 -1.99
C LYS A 244 -7.72 11.48 -1.40
N GLY A 245 -7.31 10.27 -1.80
CA GLY A 245 -6.03 9.68 -1.36
C GLY A 245 -4.81 10.45 -1.86
N ALA A 246 -4.86 11.02 -3.06
CA ALA A 246 -3.74 11.77 -3.64
C ALA A 246 -3.48 13.10 -2.92
N VAL A 247 -4.50 13.69 -2.29
CA VAL A 247 -4.37 14.90 -1.45
C VAL A 247 -3.59 14.61 -0.16
N VAL A 248 -3.82 13.44 0.43
CA VAL A 248 -3.32 13.11 1.79
C VAL A 248 -1.96 12.42 1.74
N MET A 249 -1.70 11.64 0.69
CA MET A 249 -0.49 10.83 0.58
C MET A 249 0.83 11.64 0.66
N PRO A 250 0.96 12.84 0.05
CA PRO A 250 2.19 13.64 0.16
C PRO A 250 2.56 13.96 1.61
N ILE A 251 1.57 14.27 2.46
CA ILE A 251 1.79 14.55 3.89
C ILE A 251 2.20 13.30 4.65
N ILE A 252 1.57 12.16 4.34
CA ILE A 252 1.96 10.87 4.92
C ILE A 252 3.41 10.55 4.55
N VAL A 253 3.81 10.74 3.29
CA VAL A 253 5.17 10.49 2.80
C VAL A 253 6.19 11.37 3.52
N VAL A 254 5.92 12.67 3.67
CA VAL A 254 6.79 13.59 4.44
C VAL A 254 6.87 13.16 5.91
N GLY A 255 5.74 12.76 6.52
CA GLY A 255 5.70 12.24 7.88
C GLY A 255 6.50 10.95 8.06
N VAL A 256 6.44 10.02 7.10
CA VAL A 256 7.24 8.79 7.10
C VAL A 256 8.73 9.12 6.99
N CYS A 257 9.12 10.06 6.12
CA CYS A 257 10.50 10.51 6.03
C CYS A 257 11.00 11.11 7.36
N TYR A 258 10.20 11.96 8.00
CA TYR A 258 10.49 12.48 9.34
C TYR A 258 10.69 11.35 10.36
N TYR A 259 9.77 10.37 10.37
CA TYR A 259 9.81 9.25 11.30
C TYR A 259 11.04 8.37 11.11
N ILE A 260 11.40 8.05 9.86
CA ILE A 260 12.60 7.25 9.55
C ILE A 260 13.86 7.94 10.07
N VAL A 261 14.00 9.24 9.79
CA VAL A 261 15.19 10.00 10.14
C VAL A 261 15.26 10.28 11.64
N LYS A 262 14.20 10.85 12.23
CA LYS A 262 14.20 11.31 13.63
C LYS A 262 13.80 10.23 14.64
N GLY A 263 13.20 9.11 14.21
CA GLY A 263 12.74 8.02 15.09
C GLY A 263 11.62 8.43 16.05
N ARG A 264 10.88 9.50 15.72
CA ARG A 264 9.80 10.07 16.53
C ARG A 264 8.52 10.16 15.71
N VAL A 265 7.39 9.85 16.31
CA VAL A 265 6.08 9.88 15.65
C VAL A 265 5.76 11.31 15.16
N PRO A 266 5.46 11.51 13.87
CA PRO A 266 5.21 12.82 13.26
C PRO A 266 3.79 13.35 13.61
N LYS A 267 3.56 13.75 14.86
CA LYS A 267 2.21 14.12 15.36
C LYS A 267 1.54 15.21 14.53
N MET A 268 2.29 16.24 14.11
CA MET A 268 1.75 17.35 13.32
C MET A 268 1.31 16.89 11.93
N GLN A 269 2.08 16.02 11.28
CA GLN A 269 1.73 15.46 9.97
C GLN A 269 0.54 14.52 10.08
N ILE A 270 0.40 13.77 11.18
CA ILE A 270 -0.78 12.94 11.43
C ILE A 270 -2.03 13.81 11.57
N LEU A 271 -1.96 14.89 12.36
CA LEU A 271 -3.06 15.84 12.51
C LEU A 271 -3.40 16.53 11.18
N ALA A 272 -2.39 16.97 10.42
CA ALA A 272 -2.57 17.58 9.12
C ALA A 272 -3.17 16.60 8.09
N ALA A 273 -2.72 15.34 8.07
CA ALA A 273 -3.29 14.30 7.22
C ALA A 273 -4.77 14.07 7.54
N PHE A 274 -5.13 14.01 8.83
CA PHE A 274 -6.52 13.88 9.26
C PHE A 274 -7.36 15.07 8.77
N ALA A 275 -6.91 16.30 9.05
CA ALA A 275 -7.59 17.52 8.59
C ALA A 275 -7.76 17.56 7.05
N LEU A 276 -6.72 17.18 6.31
CA LEU A 276 -6.76 17.12 4.84
C LEU A 276 -7.68 16.05 4.30
N VAL A 277 -7.87 14.92 5.01
CA VAL A 277 -8.89 13.94 4.61
C VAL A 277 -10.26 14.63 4.60
N PHE A 278 -10.66 15.29 5.70
CA PHE A 278 -11.96 15.98 5.75
C PHE A 278 -12.09 17.04 4.66
N LEU A 279 -11.07 17.88 4.50
CA LEU A 279 -11.06 18.90 3.46
C LEU A 279 -11.18 18.28 2.05
N ALA A 280 -10.45 17.19 1.80
CA ALA A 280 -10.54 16.47 0.54
C ALA A 280 -11.93 15.90 0.30
N TYR A 281 -12.64 15.38 1.31
CA TYR A 281 -14.02 14.92 1.14
C TYR A 281 -14.96 16.06 0.72
N GLN A 282 -14.86 17.21 1.39
CA GLN A 282 -15.70 18.37 1.14
C GLN A 282 -15.48 19.00 -0.24
N ILE A 283 -14.28 18.91 -0.80
CA ILE A 283 -13.97 19.49 -2.11
C ILE A 283 -14.14 18.46 -3.23
N VAL A 284 -13.62 17.25 -3.03
CA VAL A 284 -13.53 16.25 -4.09
C VAL A 284 -14.88 15.61 -4.40
N GLU A 285 -15.74 15.36 -3.41
CA GLU A 285 -17.02 14.69 -3.70
C GLU A 285 -17.96 15.59 -4.53
N PRO A 286 -18.16 16.89 -4.18
CA PRO A 286 -18.89 17.81 -5.04
C PRO A 286 -18.29 17.95 -6.44
N PHE A 287 -16.96 18.03 -6.53
CA PHE A 287 -16.27 18.07 -7.82
C PHE A 287 -16.58 16.84 -8.69
N ARG A 288 -16.60 15.64 -8.09
CA ARG A 288 -16.94 14.40 -8.81
C ARG A 288 -18.41 14.35 -9.22
N GLN A 289 -19.31 14.95 -8.45
CA GLN A 289 -20.74 15.03 -8.79
C GLN A 289 -20.96 15.98 -9.96
N LEU A 290 -20.37 17.19 -9.92
CA LEU A 290 -20.42 18.15 -11.03
C LEU A 290 -19.93 17.53 -12.34
N ARG A 291 -18.82 16.78 -12.30
CA ARG A 291 -18.31 16.09 -13.49
C ARG A 291 -19.33 15.15 -14.14
N VAL A 292 -20.18 14.52 -13.34
CA VAL A 292 -21.19 13.55 -13.80
C VAL A 292 -22.48 14.25 -14.21
N SER A 293 -22.89 15.30 -13.49
CA SER A 293 -24.14 16.01 -13.73
C SER A 293 -24.05 17.06 -14.84
N ASP A 294 -22.89 17.67 -15.06
CA ASP A 294 -22.69 18.72 -16.05
C ASP A 294 -22.17 18.16 -17.38
N SER A 295 -23.04 18.18 -18.40
CA SER A 295 -22.70 17.80 -19.77
C SER A 295 -21.70 18.74 -20.44
N SER A 296 -21.53 19.95 -19.93
CA SER A 296 -20.61 20.97 -20.45
C SER A 296 -19.27 21.02 -19.72
N PHE A 297 -19.02 20.06 -18.81
CA PHE A 297 -17.81 20.01 -18.01
C PHE A 297 -16.54 19.89 -18.88
N ASP A 298 -15.70 20.91 -18.85
CA ASP A 298 -14.42 20.93 -19.56
C ASP A 298 -13.35 20.19 -18.75
N ASN A 299 -12.97 19.00 -19.24
CA ASN A 299 -11.93 18.18 -18.61
C ASN A 299 -10.53 18.39 -19.20
N GLN A 300 -10.37 19.27 -20.18
CA GLN A 300 -9.10 19.55 -20.87
C GLN A 300 -8.44 20.86 -20.42
N SER A 301 -9.21 21.76 -19.81
CA SER A 301 -8.70 23.05 -19.33
C SER A 301 -8.30 23.03 -17.85
N ALA A 302 -7.01 23.25 -17.59
CA ALA A 302 -6.49 23.36 -16.21
C ALA A 302 -7.06 24.58 -15.46
N SER A 303 -7.36 25.68 -16.15
CA SER A 303 -7.97 26.86 -15.54
C SER A 303 -9.41 26.56 -15.13
N TYR A 304 -10.20 25.94 -16.00
CA TYR A 304 -11.57 25.54 -15.69
C TYR A 304 -11.61 24.63 -14.46
N LEU A 305 -10.79 23.57 -14.42
CA LEU A 305 -10.74 22.67 -13.27
C LEU A 305 -10.34 23.39 -11.97
N THR A 306 -9.42 24.34 -12.07
CA THR A 306 -8.99 25.16 -10.91
C THR A 306 -10.13 26.09 -10.44
N ASP A 307 -10.83 26.73 -11.37
CA ASP A 307 -11.98 27.60 -11.09
C ASP A 307 -13.14 26.81 -10.49
N THR A 308 -13.42 25.60 -10.98
CA THR A 308 -14.42 24.71 -10.37
C THR A 308 -14.06 24.36 -8.93
N ILE A 309 -12.82 23.93 -8.68
CA ILE A 309 -12.39 23.54 -7.33
C ILE A 309 -12.40 24.73 -6.36
N THR A 310 -11.91 25.89 -6.78
CA THR A 310 -11.92 27.11 -5.97
C THR A 310 -13.33 27.64 -5.76
N GLY A 311 -14.21 27.50 -6.76
CA GLY A 311 -15.63 27.79 -6.67
C GLY A 311 -16.35 26.93 -5.64
N ILE A 312 -16.08 25.61 -5.62
CA ILE A 312 -16.58 24.69 -4.58
C ILE A 312 -16.04 25.09 -3.21
N ALA A 313 -14.71 25.27 -3.08
CA ALA A 313 -14.08 25.59 -1.81
C ALA A 313 -14.53 26.92 -1.20
N SER A 314 -14.96 27.87 -2.05
CA SER A 314 -15.51 29.16 -1.63
C SER A 314 -17.03 29.18 -1.47
N GLY A 315 -17.71 28.05 -1.71
CA GLY A 315 -19.17 27.96 -1.64
C GLY A 315 -19.93 28.73 -2.73
N LYS A 316 -19.23 29.17 -3.79
CA LYS A 316 -19.85 29.88 -4.92
C LYS A 316 -20.57 28.95 -5.89
N VAL A 317 -20.24 27.66 -5.85
CA VAL A 317 -20.88 26.62 -6.64
C VAL A 317 -21.78 25.82 -5.72
N ASP A 318 -23.09 26.01 -5.83
CA ASP A 318 -24.05 25.14 -5.17
C ASP A 318 -24.09 23.81 -5.90
N THR A 319 -23.75 22.75 -5.19
CA THR A 319 -23.68 21.38 -5.74
C THR A 319 -24.85 20.54 -5.27
N GLY A 320 -25.75 21.08 -4.42
CA GLY A 320 -26.85 20.34 -3.82
C GLY A 320 -26.40 19.20 -2.89
N TYR A 321 -25.10 19.11 -2.59
CA TYR A 321 -24.52 18.05 -1.77
C TYR A 321 -24.44 18.46 -0.30
N SER A 322 -25.34 17.92 0.52
CA SER A 322 -25.21 17.94 1.98
C SER A 322 -24.56 16.62 2.43
N ALA A 323 -23.27 16.66 2.75
CA ALA A 323 -22.59 15.51 3.33
C ALA A 323 -22.99 15.35 4.80
N ASP A 324 -23.78 14.34 5.15
CA ASP A 324 -23.80 13.87 6.53
C ASP A 324 -22.46 13.16 6.83
N VAL A 325 -21.79 13.62 7.87
CA VAL A 325 -20.48 13.12 8.30
C VAL A 325 -20.59 11.66 8.75
N SER A 326 -21.73 11.25 9.30
CA SER A 326 -22.00 9.88 9.75
C SER A 326 -22.00 8.90 8.56
N ASP A 327 -22.73 9.22 7.49
CA ASP A 327 -22.84 8.37 6.30
C ASP A 327 -21.50 8.22 5.58
N THR A 328 -20.72 9.29 5.54
CA THR A 328 -19.38 9.30 4.93
C THR A 328 -18.42 8.34 5.65
N ALA A 329 -18.40 8.34 6.99
CA ALA A 329 -17.51 7.49 7.76
C ALA A 329 -17.83 6.00 7.57
N ILE A 330 -19.12 5.65 7.60
CA ILE A 330 -19.54 4.26 7.43
C ILE A 330 -19.29 3.78 5.99
N GLU A 331 -19.53 4.63 4.99
CA GLU A 331 -19.25 4.30 3.60
C GLU A 331 -17.75 4.01 3.36
N VAL A 332 -16.87 4.80 3.97
CA VAL A 332 -15.42 4.58 3.91
C VAL A 332 -15.04 3.23 4.50
N LEU A 333 -15.58 2.89 5.67
CA LEU A 333 -15.31 1.61 6.32
C LEU A 333 -15.86 0.44 5.49
N ALA A 334 -17.06 0.57 4.91
CA ALA A 334 -17.67 -0.43 4.05
C ALA A 334 -16.80 -0.74 2.83
N ARG A 335 -16.27 0.29 2.17
CA ARG A 335 -15.38 0.14 0.99
C ARG A 335 -14.03 -0.49 1.34
N LYS A 336 -13.61 -0.43 2.60
CA LYS A 336 -12.37 -1.05 3.07
C LYS A 336 -12.57 -2.48 3.56
N ASN A 337 -13.80 -2.93 3.79
CA ASN A 337 -14.06 -4.32 4.16
C ASN A 337 -13.76 -5.25 3.00
N THR A 338 -12.87 -6.21 3.20
CA THR A 338 -12.59 -7.28 2.22
C THR A 338 -13.04 -8.66 2.69
N THR A 339 -13.55 -8.78 3.92
CA THR A 339 -14.03 -10.04 4.50
C THR A 339 -15.17 -10.64 3.69
N ALA A 340 -16.16 -9.83 3.32
CA ALA A 340 -17.30 -10.30 2.52
C ALA A 340 -16.84 -10.79 1.13
N PHE A 341 -15.90 -10.09 0.49
CA PHE A 341 -15.35 -10.51 -0.79
C PHE A 341 -14.51 -11.80 -0.67
N ALA A 342 -13.69 -11.92 0.37
CA ALA A 342 -12.97 -13.17 0.63
C ALA A 342 -13.93 -14.35 0.85
N ALA A 343 -15.03 -14.14 1.59
CA ALA A 343 -16.06 -15.15 1.84
C ALA A 343 -16.73 -15.62 0.55
N MET A 344 -17.08 -14.70 -0.35
CA MET A 344 -17.66 -15.02 -1.66
C MET A 344 -16.70 -15.83 -2.55
N ALA A 345 -15.42 -15.48 -2.55
CA ALA A 345 -14.39 -16.24 -3.24
C ALA A 345 -14.26 -17.69 -2.72
N MET A 346 -14.34 -17.87 -1.39
CA MET A 346 -14.28 -19.18 -0.74
C MET A 346 -15.50 -20.03 -1.06
N ARG A 347 -16.71 -19.46 -0.90
CA ARG A 347 -17.96 -20.14 -1.24
C ARG A 347 -17.98 -20.60 -2.70
N ALA A 348 -17.65 -19.71 -3.64
CA ALA A 348 -17.65 -20.05 -5.06
C ALA A 348 -16.71 -21.22 -5.39
N LYS A 349 -15.60 -21.34 -4.65
CA LYS A 349 -14.70 -22.49 -4.77
C LYS A 349 -15.33 -23.77 -4.21
N GLU A 350 -15.85 -23.74 -2.99
CA GLU A 350 -16.41 -24.94 -2.33
C GLU A 350 -17.69 -25.43 -3.01
N ASP A 351 -18.53 -24.51 -3.50
CA ASP A 351 -19.73 -24.81 -4.30
C ASP A 351 -19.37 -25.34 -5.71
N GLY A 352 -18.09 -25.34 -6.09
CA GLY A 352 -17.62 -25.87 -7.36
C GLY A 352 -17.93 -25.00 -8.58
N VAL A 353 -18.26 -23.71 -8.38
CA VAL A 353 -18.58 -22.76 -9.46
C VAL A 353 -17.34 -22.45 -10.31
N ILE A 354 -16.14 -22.52 -9.71
CA ILE A 354 -14.88 -22.06 -10.33
C ILE A 354 -13.79 -23.14 -10.45
N LYS A 355 -14.17 -24.41 -10.70
CA LYS A 355 -13.27 -25.60 -10.70
C LYS A 355 -11.93 -25.42 -11.42
N HIS A 356 -11.92 -24.80 -12.60
CA HIS A 356 -10.68 -24.66 -13.40
C HIS A 356 -9.78 -23.49 -12.95
N LYS A 357 -10.28 -22.55 -12.14
CA LYS A 357 -9.52 -21.34 -11.80
C LYS A 357 -8.44 -21.56 -10.75
N SER A 358 -8.58 -22.57 -9.88
CA SER A 358 -7.54 -22.93 -8.92
C SER A 358 -6.20 -23.25 -9.59
N GLN A 359 -6.21 -24.05 -10.67
CA GLN A 359 -5.00 -24.39 -11.42
C GLN A 359 -4.36 -23.17 -12.09
N VAL A 360 -5.20 -22.26 -12.62
CA VAL A 360 -4.73 -21.01 -13.23
C VAL A 360 -4.03 -20.13 -12.19
N PHE A 361 -4.63 -19.96 -11.00
CA PHE A 361 -4.04 -19.11 -9.96
C PHE A 361 -2.75 -19.70 -9.39
N GLN A 362 -2.67 -21.03 -9.22
CA GLN A 362 -1.42 -21.70 -8.84
C GLN A 362 -0.33 -21.47 -9.89
N ARG A 363 -0.66 -21.65 -11.17
CA ARG A 363 0.26 -21.40 -12.28
C ARG A 363 0.74 -19.95 -12.28
N ASP A 364 -0.16 -19.00 -12.07
CA ASP A 364 0.20 -17.57 -12.07
C ASP A 364 1.09 -17.19 -10.89
N LEU A 365 0.90 -17.81 -9.73
CA LEU A 365 1.77 -17.64 -8.57
C LEU A 365 3.19 -18.15 -8.87
N LEU A 366 3.31 -19.36 -9.44
CA LEU A 366 4.59 -20.00 -9.78
C LEU A 366 5.33 -19.25 -10.90
N LEU A 367 4.61 -18.80 -11.92
CA LEU A 367 5.17 -18.09 -13.06
C LEU A 367 5.34 -16.58 -12.82
N SER A 368 4.96 -16.07 -11.65
CA SER A 368 5.07 -14.65 -11.32
C SER A 368 6.46 -14.03 -11.55
N PRO A 369 7.59 -14.71 -11.26
CA PRO A 369 8.91 -14.14 -11.57
C PRO A 369 9.16 -14.04 -13.08
N ALA A 370 8.73 -15.05 -13.85
CA ALA A 370 8.84 -15.03 -15.30
C ALA A 370 7.93 -13.95 -15.92
N TYR A 371 6.73 -13.76 -15.37
CA TYR A 371 5.84 -12.66 -15.73
C TYR A 371 6.44 -11.28 -15.41
N ALA A 372 7.37 -11.16 -14.47
CA ALA A 372 8.02 -9.89 -14.20
C ALA A 372 8.98 -9.50 -15.32
N VAL A 373 9.79 -10.46 -15.77
CA VAL A 373 10.96 -10.25 -16.65
C VAL A 373 10.60 -10.36 -18.13
N ILE A 374 9.74 -11.31 -18.51
CA ILE A 374 9.48 -11.57 -19.93
C ILE A 374 8.41 -10.58 -20.45
N PRO A 375 8.75 -9.74 -21.45
CA PRO A 375 7.81 -8.80 -22.04
C PRO A 375 6.72 -9.52 -22.83
N ARG A 376 5.53 -8.90 -22.94
CA ARG A 376 4.39 -9.45 -23.70
C ARG A 376 4.68 -9.64 -25.19
N LEU A 377 5.64 -8.89 -25.75
CA LEU A 377 6.08 -9.06 -27.14
C LEU A 377 6.60 -10.49 -27.41
N ILE A 378 7.35 -11.04 -26.44
CA ILE A 378 7.90 -12.41 -26.49
C ILE A 378 6.85 -13.41 -26.00
N TRP A 379 6.18 -13.12 -24.89
CA TRP A 379 5.16 -13.99 -24.31
C TRP A 379 3.76 -13.41 -24.50
N ARG A 380 3.19 -13.62 -25.70
CA ARG A 380 1.88 -13.08 -26.09
C ARG A 380 0.72 -13.61 -25.23
N SER A 381 0.81 -14.88 -24.79
CA SER A 381 -0.21 -15.54 -23.96
C SER A 381 -0.14 -15.23 -22.46
N LYS A 382 0.71 -14.28 -22.04
CA LYS A 382 0.83 -13.85 -20.64
C LYS A 382 -0.50 -13.28 -20.13
N PRO A 383 -0.96 -13.65 -18.92
CA PRO A 383 -2.26 -13.21 -18.41
C PRO A 383 -2.35 -11.69 -18.31
N THR A 384 -3.52 -11.14 -18.68
CA THR A 384 -3.91 -9.74 -18.45
C THR A 384 -4.39 -9.55 -17.01
N GLN A 385 -4.31 -8.32 -16.49
CA GLN A 385 -4.84 -8.02 -15.16
C GLN A 385 -6.35 -7.75 -15.25
N ASP A 386 -7.12 -8.78 -15.57
CA ASP A 386 -8.60 -8.76 -15.66
C ASP A 386 -9.27 -9.48 -14.49
N ILE A 387 -8.50 -9.90 -13.50
CA ILE A 387 -8.96 -10.76 -12.38
C ILE A 387 -10.09 -10.11 -11.59
N GLY A 388 -10.04 -8.79 -11.39
CA GLY A 388 -11.10 -8.07 -10.69
C GLY A 388 -12.42 -8.00 -11.49
N GLU A 389 -12.34 -7.89 -12.82
CA GLU A 389 -13.52 -7.94 -13.69
C GLU A 389 -14.10 -9.36 -13.71
N TRP A 390 -13.23 -10.37 -13.87
CA TRP A 390 -13.61 -11.77 -13.78
C TRP A 390 -14.34 -12.07 -12.47
N TYR A 391 -13.78 -11.62 -11.36
CA TYR A 391 -14.36 -11.82 -10.04
C TYR A 391 -15.75 -11.19 -9.91
N ASN A 392 -15.91 -9.94 -10.36
CA ASN A 392 -17.19 -9.24 -10.31
C ASN A 392 -18.26 -9.94 -11.17
N ARG A 393 -17.91 -10.43 -12.35
CA ARG A 393 -18.86 -11.06 -13.26
C ARG A 393 -19.20 -12.49 -12.89
N VAL A 394 -18.19 -13.30 -12.54
CA VAL A 394 -18.34 -14.74 -12.36
C VAL A 394 -18.67 -15.11 -10.92
N VAL A 395 -18.04 -14.45 -9.94
CA VAL A 395 -18.25 -14.77 -8.52
C VAL A 395 -19.36 -13.92 -7.92
N LEU A 396 -19.38 -12.62 -8.22
CA LEU A 396 -20.44 -11.72 -7.74
C LEU A 396 -21.65 -11.66 -8.69
N GLY A 397 -21.61 -12.26 -9.88
CA GLY A 397 -22.76 -12.28 -10.80
C GLY A 397 -23.19 -10.88 -11.30
N ASN A 398 -22.32 -9.88 -11.22
CA ASN A 398 -22.64 -8.51 -11.60
C ASN A 398 -22.50 -8.33 -13.13
N PRO A 399 -23.51 -7.78 -13.84
CA PRO A 399 -23.43 -7.59 -15.29
C PRO A 399 -22.42 -6.52 -15.74
N PHE A 400 -21.99 -5.63 -14.85
CA PHE A 400 -21.11 -4.51 -15.20
C PHE A 400 -19.64 -4.92 -15.37
N ARG A 401 -18.94 -4.29 -16.34
CA ARG A 401 -17.49 -4.51 -16.61
C ARG A 401 -16.58 -3.67 -15.71
N ASN A 402 -16.87 -3.59 -14.42
CA ASN A 402 -15.99 -2.98 -13.44
C ASN A 402 -15.21 -4.04 -12.65
N ALA A 403 -14.01 -3.67 -12.19
CA ALA A 403 -13.15 -4.56 -11.41
C ALA A 403 -13.47 -4.45 -9.91
N VAL A 404 -13.60 -5.61 -9.24
CA VAL A 404 -13.78 -5.70 -7.78
C VAL A 404 -12.70 -6.60 -7.18
N GLY A 405 -12.16 -6.19 -6.03
CA GLY A 405 -11.11 -6.94 -5.34
C GLY A 405 -11.65 -8.13 -4.54
N MET A 406 -11.11 -9.32 -4.77
CA MET A 406 -11.50 -10.55 -4.05
C MET A 406 -10.79 -10.77 -2.70
N SER A 407 -9.95 -9.82 -2.27
CA SER A 407 -8.96 -9.98 -1.18
C SER A 407 -7.81 -10.93 -1.53
N PRO A 408 -6.56 -10.64 -1.12
CA PRO A 408 -5.43 -11.57 -1.25
C PRO A 408 -5.68 -12.92 -0.57
N VAL A 409 -6.44 -12.93 0.53
CA VAL A 409 -6.81 -14.15 1.25
C VAL A 409 -7.75 -15.01 0.40
N GLY A 410 -8.75 -14.39 -0.23
CA GLY A 410 -9.66 -15.07 -1.16
C GLY A 410 -8.92 -15.64 -2.37
N TYR A 411 -8.00 -14.88 -2.95
CA TYR A 411 -7.15 -15.32 -4.07
C TYR A 411 -6.35 -16.59 -3.74
N LEU A 412 -5.61 -16.57 -2.63
CA LEU A 412 -4.80 -17.72 -2.21
C LEU A 412 -5.66 -18.91 -1.81
N TYR A 413 -6.83 -18.68 -1.21
CA TYR A 413 -7.75 -19.75 -0.91
C TYR A 413 -8.26 -20.42 -2.19
N ILE A 414 -8.61 -19.64 -3.23
CA ILE A 414 -8.96 -20.20 -4.54
C ILE A 414 -7.79 -21.04 -5.08
N ALA A 415 -6.57 -20.50 -5.04
CA ALA A 415 -5.38 -21.17 -5.54
C ALA A 415 -5.14 -22.53 -4.87
N GLY A 416 -5.13 -22.63 -3.54
CA GLY A 416 -4.75 -23.89 -2.87
C GLY A 416 -5.30 -24.06 -1.45
N GLY A 417 -6.38 -23.37 -1.11
CA GLY A 417 -7.04 -23.45 0.19
C GLY A 417 -6.17 -22.86 1.31
N ALA A 418 -6.39 -23.33 2.54
CA ALA A 418 -5.67 -22.84 3.72
C ALA A 418 -4.14 -22.96 3.62
N LEU A 419 -3.63 -24.01 2.96
CA LEU A 419 -2.19 -24.21 2.79
C LEU A 419 -1.56 -23.13 1.90
N ALA A 420 -2.19 -22.78 0.78
CA ALA A 420 -1.72 -21.70 -0.07
C ALA A 420 -1.80 -20.33 0.62
N VAL A 421 -2.84 -20.09 1.43
CA VAL A 421 -2.95 -18.90 2.27
C VAL A 421 -1.76 -18.82 3.24
N LEU A 422 -1.49 -19.90 3.98
CA LEU A 422 -0.38 -19.96 4.93
C LEU A 422 0.97 -19.73 4.25
N LEU A 423 1.26 -20.48 3.18
CA LEU A 423 2.55 -20.43 2.48
C LEU A 423 2.76 -19.10 1.76
N GLY A 424 1.74 -18.57 1.08
CA GLY A 424 1.82 -17.30 0.37
C GLY A 424 2.17 -16.16 1.32
N PHE A 425 1.46 -16.04 2.43
CA PHE A 425 1.76 -15.02 3.44
C PHE A 425 3.06 -15.28 4.19
N LEU A 426 3.47 -16.54 4.41
CA LEU A 426 4.80 -16.86 4.95
C LEU A 426 5.93 -16.34 4.05
N VAL A 427 5.84 -16.55 2.74
CA VAL A 427 6.81 -16.00 1.78
C VAL A 427 6.78 -14.48 1.77
N LEU A 428 5.59 -13.87 1.87
CA LEU A 428 5.47 -12.42 1.98
C LEU A 428 6.15 -11.89 3.24
N GLY A 429 5.90 -12.49 4.41
CA GLY A 429 6.56 -12.12 5.66
C GLY A 429 8.08 -12.24 5.61
N LEU A 430 8.58 -13.31 4.98
CA LEU A 430 10.02 -13.49 4.73
C LEU A 430 10.56 -12.33 3.88
N THR A 431 9.85 -11.98 2.81
CA THR A 431 10.21 -10.89 1.89
C THR A 431 10.20 -9.54 2.60
N GLN A 432 9.17 -9.27 3.40
CA GLN A 432 9.08 -8.08 4.26
C GLN A 432 10.29 -7.95 5.19
N ARG A 433 10.74 -9.06 5.80
CA ARG A 433 11.96 -9.06 6.63
C ARG A 433 13.23 -8.80 5.83
N VAL A 434 13.35 -9.40 4.64
CA VAL A 434 14.48 -9.16 3.72
C VAL A 434 14.54 -7.69 3.30
N LEU A 435 13.40 -7.07 2.98
CA LEU A 435 13.33 -5.66 2.58
C LEU A 435 13.73 -4.73 3.72
N LEU A 436 13.22 -4.99 4.92
CA LEU A 436 13.55 -4.22 6.12
C LEU A 436 15.06 -4.26 6.42
N GLU A 437 15.64 -5.47 6.48
CA GLU A 437 17.05 -5.66 6.83
C GLU A 437 18.01 -5.29 5.69
N GLY A 438 17.57 -5.52 4.45
CA GLY A 438 18.35 -5.34 3.24
C GLY A 438 18.42 -3.90 2.75
N PHE A 439 17.33 -3.14 2.86
CA PHE A 439 17.22 -1.81 2.25
C PHE A 439 17.07 -0.66 3.25
N LEU A 440 16.16 -0.74 4.23
CA LEU A 440 15.94 0.38 5.16
C LEU A 440 17.23 0.80 5.89
N PHE A 441 18.06 -0.19 6.25
CA PHE A 441 19.32 0.03 6.95
C PHE A 441 20.55 0.12 6.04
N ALA A 442 20.38 0.22 4.71
CA ALA A 442 21.48 0.30 3.75
C ALA A 442 21.92 1.74 3.42
N GLY A 443 21.34 2.74 4.08
CA GLY A 443 21.61 4.17 3.86
C GLY A 443 20.56 4.85 2.99
N ALA A 444 20.83 6.09 2.56
CA ALA A 444 19.84 6.95 1.89
C ALA A 444 19.19 6.32 0.64
N GLY A 445 20.00 5.74 -0.25
CA GLY A 445 19.51 5.05 -1.44
C GLY A 445 18.73 3.78 -1.11
N GLY A 446 19.11 3.08 -0.04
CA GLY A 446 18.35 1.95 0.49
C GLY A 446 16.96 2.35 0.99
N VAL A 447 16.84 3.52 1.63
CA VAL A 447 15.54 4.07 2.06
C VAL A 447 14.63 4.35 0.86
N ILE A 448 15.15 4.85 -0.27
CA ILE A 448 14.34 5.06 -1.49
C ILE A 448 13.80 3.74 -2.02
N VAL A 449 14.65 2.71 -2.14
CA VAL A 449 14.22 1.38 -2.59
C VAL A 449 13.20 0.79 -1.61
N PHE A 450 13.44 0.92 -0.31
CA PHE A 450 12.53 0.44 0.72
C PHE A 450 11.16 1.14 0.64
N LEU A 451 11.12 2.48 0.58
CA LEU A 451 9.88 3.26 0.52
C LEU A 451 9.10 2.99 -0.77
N GLY A 452 9.79 2.87 -1.91
CA GLY A 452 9.14 2.57 -3.19
C GLY A 452 8.52 1.16 -3.25
N LEU A 453 9.01 0.22 -2.43
CA LEU A 453 8.45 -1.13 -2.33
C LEU A 453 7.48 -1.30 -1.15
N LEU A 454 7.49 -0.36 -0.20
CA LEU A 454 6.75 -0.48 1.06
C LEU A 454 5.25 -0.64 0.82
N ASP A 455 4.71 0.12 -0.13
CA ASP A 455 3.28 0.10 -0.42
C ASP A 455 2.79 -1.29 -0.85
N ASN A 456 3.48 -1.91 -1.80
CA ASN A 456 3.19 -3.25 -2.31
C ASN A 456 3.29 -4.34 -1.24
N MET A 457 4.08 -4.10 -0.19
CA MET A 457 4.24 -5.03 0.93
C MET A 457 3.19 -4.82 2.03
N VAL A 458 2.52 -3.68 2.04
CA VAL A 458 1.59 -3.25 3.09
C VAL A 458 0.14 -3.35 2.63
N ARG A 459 -0.15 -2.90 1.41
CA ARG A 459 -1.45 -2.98 0.74
C ARG A 459 -1.36 -4.09 -0.31
N ILE A 460 -1.55 -5.32 0.15
CA ILE A 460 -1.36 -6.52 -0.67
C ILE A 460 -2.48 -6.57 -1.71
N ASP A 461 -2.09 -6.67 -2.98
CA ASP A 461 -3.04 -6.70 -4.11
C ASP A 461 -3.99 -7.92 -4.01
N ASN A 462 -5.21 -7.74 -4.52
CA ASN A 462 -6.18 -8.80 -4.71
C ASN A 462 -5.63 -9.93 -5.60
N ALA A 463 -4.78 -9.59 -6.57
CA ALA A 463 -4.00 -10.56 -7.35
C ALA A 463 -2.67 -10.81 -6.64
N PHE A 464 -2.62 -11.78 -5.73
CA PHE A 464 -1.45 -12.00 -4.86
C PHE A 464 -0.11 -12.16 -5.62
N TYR A 465 -0.13 -12.78 -6.80
CA TYR A 465 1.07 -12.94 -7.64
C TYR A 465 1.64 -11.59 -8.15
N ALA A 466 0.81 -10.55 -8.28
CA ALA A 466 1.20 -9.24 -8.77
C ALA A 466 2.21 -8.58 -7.82
N VAL A 467 2.13 -8.86 -6.52
CA VAL A 467 3.09 -8.37 -5.51
C VAL A 467 4.53 -8.71 -5.90
N PHE A 468 4.77 -9.96 -6.33
CA PHE A 468 6.10 -10.40 -6.76
C PHE A 468 6.50 -9.82 -8.12
N VAL A 469 5.55 -9.74 -9.06
CA VAL A 469 5.76 -9.13 -10.38
C VAL A 469 6.22 -7.68 -10.23
N GLU A 470 5.50 -6.90 -9.45
CA GLU A 470 5.78 -5.49 -9.22
C GLU A 470 7.06 -5.30 -8.43
N MET A 471 7.33 -6.12 -7.41
CA MET A 471 8.60 -6.05 -6.69
C MET A 471 9.79 -6.25 -7.63
N ILE A 472 9.75 -7.27 -8.49
CA ILE A 472 10.84 -7.53 -9.44
C ILE A 472 11.00 -6.40 -10.46
N ARG A 473 9.91 -5.76 -10.88
CA ARG A 473 9.94 -4.64 -11.85
C ARG A 473 10.36 -3.31 -11.22
N TYR A 474 9.91 -3.01 -10.01
CA TYR A 474 10.19 -1.76 -9.33
C TYR A 474 11.58 -1.72 -8.72
N VAL A 475 12.16 -2.85 -8.30
CA VAL A 475 13.52 -2.89 -7.75
C VAL A 475 14.54 -2.24 -8.71
N PRO A 476 14.68 -2.62 -10.00
CA PRO A 476 15.58 -1.96 -10.93
C PRO A 476 15.31 -0.47 -11.12
N LEU A 477 14.03 -0.08 -11.24
CA LEU A 477 13.63 1.32 -11.42
C LEU A 477 14.02 2.16 -10.20
N LEU A 478 13.82 1.64 -8.99
CA LEU A 478 14.18 2.32 -7.74
C LEU A 478 15.70 2.40 -7.54
N PHE A 479 16.46 1.41 -8.03
CA PHE A 479 17.92 1.51 -8.08
C PHE A 479 18.37 2.65 -8.99
N VAL A 480 17.79 2.78 -10.18
CA VAL A 480 18.08 3.90 -11.08
C VAL A 480 17.66 5.23 -10.44
N ALA A 481 16.45 5.29 -9.86
CA ALA A 481 15.94 6.48 -9.20
C ALA A 481 16.88 6.99 -8.10
N GLN A 482 17.37 6.12 -7.21
CA GLN A 482 18.28 6.55 -6.15
C GLN A 482 19.67 6.96 -6.68
N LEU A 483 20.14 6.36 -7.78
CA LEU A 483 21.40 6.77 -8.43
C LEU A 483 21.31 8.17 -9.04
N LEU A 484 20.15 8.50 -9.62
CA LEU A 484 19.87 9.82 -10.19
C LEU A 484 19.62 10.87 -9.10
N LEU A 485 18.95 10.49 -8.01
CA LEU A 485 18.60 11.41 -6.93
C LEU A 485 19.81 11.79 -6.05
N PHE A 486 20.68 10.83 -5.72
CA PHE A 486 21.79 11.06 -4.79
C PHE A 486 23.17 11.14 -5.48
N ARG A 487 24.04 11.98 -4.91
CA ARG A 487 25.46 12.08 -5.30
C ARG A 487 26.26 11.01 -4.57
N ARG A 488 27.23 10.43 -5.26
CA ARG A 488 28.22 9.55 -4.64
C ARG A 488 29.03 10.35 -3.64
N ALA A 489 29.12 9.85 -2.40
CA ALA A 489 30.10 10.37 -1.46
C ALA A 489 31.48 10.26 -2.15
N PRO A 490 32.31 11.33 -2.14
CA PRO A 490 33.67 11.23 -2.63
C PRO A 490 34.29 10.04 -1.92
N SER A 491 34.83 9.08 -2.68
CA SER A 491 35.65 8.03 -2.12
C SER A 491 36.92 8.70 -1.60
N HIS A 492 36.84 9.39 -0.46
CA HIS A 492 38.04 9.68 0.30
C HIS A 492 38.69 8.34 0.49
N THR A 493 39.87 8.26 -0.12
CA THR A 493 40.77 7.14 -0.23
C THR A 493 40.54 6.25 0.97
N ARG A 494 40.23 5.00 0.70
CA ARG A 494 40.23 3.89 1.65
C ARG A 494 41.67 3.68 2.14
N ARG A 495 42.36 4.75 2.57
CA ARG A 495 43.56 4.71 3.36
C ARG A 495 43.13 4.03 4.63
N GLU A 496 43.74 2.89 4.86
CA GLU A 496 43.74 2.16 6.11
C GLU A 496 43.72 3.16 7.26
N VAL A 497 42.55 3.31 7.88
CA VAL A 497 42.46 3.98 9.16
C VAL A 497 43.13 3.01 10.11
N ARG A 498 44.42 3.26 10.41
CA ARG A 498 45.08 2.71 11.59
C ARG A 498 44.13 2.91 12.79
N PRO A 499 43.96 1.90 13.65
CA PRO A 499 43.03 1.95 14.77
C PRO A 499 43.52 3.01 15.77
N GLY A 500 43.00 4.23 15.67
CA GLY A 500 43.45 5.31 16.54
C GLY A 500 43.00 6.72 16.15
N SER A 501 41.74 6.93 15.78
CA SER A 501 41.11 8.25 16.03
C SER A 501 39.58 8.16 15.90
N SER A 502 38.94 8.25 17.05
CA SER A 502 37.50 8.29 17.26
C SER A 502 37.03 9.74 17.33
N ALA A 503 36.31 10.25 16.33
CA ALA A 503 35.51 11.47 16.52
C ALA A 503 34.38 11.73 15.49
N THR A 504 34.49 11.29 14.23
CA THR A 504 33.63 11.89 13.18
C THR A 504 32.89 10.86 12.32
N ARG A 505 32.21 9.90 12.97
CA ARG A 505 31.45 8.83 12.29
C ARG A 505 30.09 8.54 12.95
N ALA A 506 29.39 9.56 13.44
CA ALA A 506 28.23 9.36 14.31
C ALA A 506 26.85 9.44 13.63
N HIS A 507 26.68 10.12 12.49
CA HIS A 507 25.30 10.54 12.13
C HIS A 507 24.47 9.62 11.23
N LEU A 508 25.07 8.65 10.54
CA LEU A 508 24.32 7.61 9.78
C LEU A 508 24.74 6.17 10.14
N THR A 509 25.94 5.98 10.70
CA THR A 509 26.41 4.69 11.25
C THR A 509 25.67 4.29 12.53
N SER A 510 25.06 5.24 13.24
CA SER A 510 24.17 4.96 14.39
C SER A 510 22.87 4.26 13.99
N MET A 511 22.57 4.09 12.69
CA MET A 511 21.51 3.21 12.22
C MET A 511 21.85 1.71 12.32
N THR A 512 23.13 1.36 12.54
CA THR A 512 23.59 -0.05 12.58
C THR A 512 24.00 -0.56 13.96
N SER A 513 24.06 0.32 14.96
CA SER A 513 24.42 -0.03 16.34
C SER A 513 23.23 0.13 17.29
N ARG A 514 22.26 -0.79 17.20
CA ARG A 514 21.42 -1.31 18.30
C ARG A 514 20.42 -2.33 17.76
#